data_AF-A0A7W2TCM7-F1
#
_entry.id   AF-A0A7W2TCM7-F1
#
_cell.length_a   1.000
_cell.length_b   1.000
_cell.length_c   1.000
_cell.angle_alpha   90.00
_cell.angle_beta   90.00
_cell.angle_gamma   90.00
#
_symmetry.space_group_name_H-M   'P 1'
#
loop_
_entity.id
_entity.type
_entity.pdbx_description
1 polymer ?
#
loop_
_entity_poly.entity_id
_entity_poly.type
_entity_poly.pdbx_seq_one_letter_code
_entity_poly.pdbx_strand_id
1 'polypeptide(L)'
;MLFEQRIDFILTNFIALDREVKIIGFNKEDIKPFIKLHDFPGGLFIATGLKTTDKTVTILSVALQQIKADGTYKNIMDKWGL
;
A
#
# COMPACT_ATOMS: atom_id res chain seq x y z
N MET A 1 -11.54 15.62 2.29
CA MET A 1 -12.71 15.59 1.37
C MET A 1 -13.86 14.82 1.98
N LEU A 2 -13.68 13.53 2.28
CA LEU A 2 -14.73 12.68 2.87
C LEU A 2 -15.24 13.24 4.21
N PHE A 3 -14.34 13.45 5.19
CA PHE A 3 -14.70 14.01 6.50
C PHE A 3 -15.23 15.45 6.45
N GLU A 4 -14.87 16.19 5.40
CA GLU A 4 -15.33 17.57 5.15
C GLU A 4 -16.63 17.60 4.31
N GLN A 5 -17.27 16.44 4.10
CA GLN A 5 -18.52 16.30 3.34
C GLN A 5 -18.46 16.88 1.91
N ARG A 6 -17.28 16.85 1.29
CA ARG A 6 -17.10 17.27 -0.12
C ARG A 6 -17.32 16.14 -1.11
N ILE A 7 -17.28 14.90 -0.64
CA ILE A 7 -17.56 13.67 -1.39
C ILE A 7 -18.28 12.70 -0.45
N ASP A 8 -19.15 11.86 -1.00
CA ASP A 8 -19.90 10.85 -0.24
C ASP A 8 -19.14 9.53 -0.11
N PHE A 9 -18.30 9.20 -1.09
CA PHE A 9 -17.58 7.94 -1.16
C PHE A 9 -16.13 8.14 -1.57
N ILE A 10 -15.26 7.28 -1.04
CA ILE A 10 -13.87 7.13 -1.48
C ILE A 10 -13.62 5.65 -1.81
N LEU A 11 -12.92 5.40 -2.91
CA LEU A 11 -12.35 4.09 -3.21
C LEU A 11 -10.86 4.14 -2.87
N THR A 12 -10.42 3.34 -1.91
CA THR A 12 -9.02 3.30 -1.47
C THR A 12 -8.62 1.90 -1.00
N ASN A 13 -7.32 1.66 -0.85
CA ASN A 13 -6.81 0.46 -0.19
C ASN A 13 -6.92 0.61 1.33
N PHE A 14 -7.02 -0.52 2.03
CA PHE A 14 -7.10 -0.53 3.49
C PHE A 14 -5.73 -0.58 4.18
N ILE A 15 -4.63 -0.70 3.43
CA ILE A 15 -3.28 -0.95 3.97
C ILE A 15 -2.84 0.25 4.82
N ALA A 16 -2.94 1.46 4.27
CA ALA A 16 -2.50 2.67 4.98
C ALA A 16 -3.64 3.46 5.64
N LEU A 17 -4.90 3.05 5.44
CA LEU A 17 -6.08 3.86 5.78
C LEU A 17 -6.11 4.30 7.26
N ASP A 18 -5.83 3.38 8.18
CA ASP A 18 -5.84 3.70 9.62
C ASP A 18 -4.78 4.75 9.98
N ARG A 19 -3.57 4.60 9.42
CA ARG A 19 -2.47 5.56 9.61
C ARG A 19 -2.82 6.92 9.00
N GLU A 20 -3.31 6.94 7.77
CA GLU A 20 -3.64 8.17 7.04
C GLU A 20 -4.72 8.97 7.78
N VAL A 21 -5.78 8.31 8.22
CA VAL A 21 -6.89 8.92 8.97
C VAL A 21 -6.41 9.50 10.31
N LYS A 22 -5.56 8.76 11.04
CA LYS A 22 -4.97 9.24 12.31
C LYS A 22 -4.08 10.47 12.12
N ILE A 23 -3.25 10.50 11.08
CA ILE A 23 -2.31 11.63 10.82
C ILE A 23 -3.07 12.95 10.62
N ILE A 24 -4.25 12.89 10.02
CA ILE A 24 -5.09 14.08 9.77
C ILE A 24 -6.08 14.38 10.91
N GLY A 25 -5.97 13.69 12.05
CA GLY A 25 -6.76 13.96 13.25
C GLY A 25 -8.19 13.40 13.24
N PHE A 26 -8.52 12.51 12.30
CA PHE A 26 -9.82 11.84 12.23
C PHE A 26 -9.74 10.41 12.80
N ASN A 27 -10.90 9.79 12.99
CA ASN A 27 -10.99 8.40 13.44
C ASN A 27 -11.54 7.50 12.32
N LYS A 28 -10.96 6.30 12.18
CA LYS A 28 -11.41 5.31 11.19
C LYS A 28 -12.83 4.83 11.49
N GLU A 29 -13.23 4.82 12.76
CA GLU A 29 -14.58 4.40 13.16
C GLU A 29 -15.68 5.39 12.71
N ASP A 30 -15.31 6.59 12.28
CA ASP A 30 -16.23 7.58 11.72
C ASP A 30 -16.59 7.27 10.25
N ILE A 31 -15.93 6.29 9.63
CA ILE A 31 -16.21 5.82 8.26
C ILE A 31 -16.58 4.34 8.28
N LYS A 32 -17.37 3.91 7.30
CA LYS A 32 -17.77 2.50 7.16
C LYS A 32 -17.46 1.97 5.76
N PRO A 33 -17.02 0.70 5.62
CA PRO A 33 -16.94 0.07 4.32
C PRO A 33 -18.32 0.02 3.66
N PHE A 34 -18.42 0.49 2.42
CA PHE A 34 -19.66 0.43 1.62
C PHE A 34 -19.61 -0.69 0.58
N ILE A 35 -18.52 -0.76 -0.17
CA ILE A 35 -18.24 -1.82 -1.14
C ILE A 35 -16.84 -2.38 -0.86
N LYS A 36 -16.71 -3.71 -0.93
CA LYS A 36 -15.42 -4.40 -0.91
C LYS A 36 -15.21 -5.05 -2.26
N LEU A 37 -14.12 -4.68 -2.93
CA LEU A 37 -13.68 -5.37 -4.15
C LEU A 37 -12.97 -6.66 -3.76
N HIS A 38 -13.57 -7.78 -4.11
CA HIS A 38 -12.94 -9.10 -4.01
C HIS A 38 -12.04 -9.31 -5.24
N ASP A 39 -10.97 -10.07 -5.07
CA ASP A 39 -10.02 -10.41 -6.14
C ASP A 39 -9.35 -9.22 -6.85
N PHE A 40 -9.29 -8.05 -6.19
CA PHE A 40 -8.52 -6.91 -6.70
C PHE A 40 -7.01 -7.22 -6.60
N PRO A 41 -6.20 -6.98 -7.65
CA PRO A 41 -4.76 -7.20 -7.62
C PRO A 41 -4.07 -6.15 -6.73
N GLY A 42 -4.20 -6.31 -5.41
CA GLY A 42 -3.64 -5.42 -4.39
C GLY A 42 -2.16 -5.67 -4.09
N GLY A 43 -1.48 -6.48 -4.89
CA GLY A 43 -0.05 -6.70 -4.77
C GLY A 43 0.73 -5.43 -5.12
N LEU A 44 1.66 -5.03 -4.26
CA LEU A 44 2.63 -3.98 -4.57
C LEU A 44 3.83 -4.60 -5.27
N PHE A 45 4.19 -4.03 -6.42
CA PHE A 45 5.30 -4.46 -7.26
C PHE A 45 6.25 -3.31 -7.53
N ILE A 46 7.51 -3.63 -7.81
CA ILE A 46 8.48 -2.66 -8.33
C ILE A 46 8.22 -2.53 -9.83
N ALA A 47 7.78 -1.36 -10.27
CA ALA A 47 7.69 -1.04 -11.69
C ALA A 47 9.05 -0.52 -12.19
N THR A 48 9.47 -0.99 -13.37
CA THR A 48 10.67 -0.51 -14.07
C THR A 48 10.31 0.13 -15.40
N GLY A 49 11.19 0.98 -15.95
CA GLY A 49 10.97 1.54 -17.29
C GLY A 49 11.10 0.48 -18.38
N LEU A 50 10.48 0.71 -19.54
CA LEU A 50 10.46 -0.22 -20.68
C LEU A 50 11.84 -0.58 -21.24
N LYS A 51 12.86 0.26 -20.99
CA LYS A 51 14.25 0.06 -21.44
C LYS A 51 15.15 -0.53 -20.35
N THR A 52 14.59 -0.90 -19.19
CA THR A 52 15.37 -1.51 -18.12
C THR A 52 15.80 -2.90 -18.57
N THR A 53 17.09 -3.19 -18.50
CA THR A 53 17.61 -4.49 -18.95
C THR A 53 17.06 -5.63 -18.11
N ASP A 54 16.82 -6.79 -18.73
CA ASP A 54 16.35 -8.00 -18.06
C ASP A 54 17.27 -8.37 -16.88
N LYS A 55 18.59 -8.22 -17.07
CA LYS A 55 19.58 -8.43 -15.99
C LYS A 55 19.26 -7.58 -14.75
N THR A 56 18.90 -6.31 -14.94
CA THR A 56 18.56 -5.41 -13.83
C THR A 56 17.24 -5.82 -13.18
N VAL A 57 16.23 -6.18 -13.99
CA VAL A 57 14.94 -6.66 -13.49
C VAL A 57 15.11 -7.93 -12.65
N THR A 58 15.95 -8.88 -13.11
CA THR A 58 16.26 -10.11 -12.37
C THR A 58 16.93 -9.81 -11.04
N ILE A 59 17.95 -8.93 -11.02
CA ILE A 59 18.65 -8.55 -9.79
C ILE A 59 17.65 -7.94 -8.78
N LEU A 60 16.81 -7.00 -9.24
CA LEU A 60 15.78 -6.38 -8.38
C LEU A 60 14.77 -7.39 -7.85
N SER A 61 14.34 -8.35 -8.69
CA SER A 61 13.40 -9.39 -8.31
C SER A 61 13.97 -10.31 -7.23
N VAL A 62 15.22 -10.76 -7.41
CA VAL A 62 15.91 -11.61 -6.45
C VAL A 62 16.17 -10.86 -5.14
N ALA A 63 16.66 -9.63 -5.21
CA ALA A 63 16.89 -8.80 -4.02
C ALA A 63 15.58 -8.59 -3.24
N LEU A 64 14.46 -8.33 -3.93
CA LEU A 64 13.15 -8.19 -3.30
C LEU A 64 12.71 -9.48 -2.59
N GLN A 65 12.96 -10.64 -3.17
CA GLN A 65 12.67 -11.93 -2.53
C GLN A 65 13.53 -12.17 -1.29
N GLN A 66 14.82 -11.82 -1.37
CA GLN A 66 15.75 -11.95 -0.24
C GLN A 66 15.31 -11.11 0.95
N ILE A 67 15.01 -9.81 0.74
CA ILE A 67 14.58 -8.94 1.84
C ILE A 67 13.22 -9.35 2.43
N LYS A 68 12.38 -10.03 1.65
CA LYS A 68 11.12 -10.60 2.16
C LYS A 68 11.37 -11.84 3.03
N ALA A 69 12.37 -12.64 2.70
CA ALA A 69 12.72 -13.86 3.42
C ALA A 69 13.50 -13.59 4.71
N ASP A 70 14.34 -12.56 4.74
CA ASP A 70 15.22 -12.25 5.88
C ASP A 70 14.60 -11.30 6.93
N GLY A 71 13.38 -10.82 6.70
CA GLY A 71 12.65 -9.93 7.61
C GLY A 71 12.96 -8.43 7.41
N THR A 72 13.90 -8.06 6.55
CA THR A 72 14.20 -6.66 6.22
C THR A 72 12.97 -5.94 5.66
N TYR A 73 12.22 -6.60 4.79
CA TYR A 73 10.98 -6.06 4.24
C TYR A 73 9.97 -5.72 5.35
N LYS A 74 9.79 -6.64 6.31
CA LYS A 74 8.90 -6.41 7.45
C LYS A 74 9.36 -5.21 8.27
N ASN A 75 10.65 -5.10 8.57
CA ASN A 75 11.20 -3.96 9.31
C ASN A 75 10.96 -2.62 8.59
N ILE A 76 11.02 -2.61 7.25
CA ILE A 76 10.67 -1.43 6.45
C ILE A 76 9.18 -1.11 6.61
N MET A 77 8.29 -2.10 6.44
CA MET A 77 6.84 -1.91 6.58
C MET A 77 6.47 -1.38 7.98
N ASP A 78 7.03 -1.99 9.02
CA ASP A 78 6.82 -1.61 10.43
C ASP A 78 7.29 -0.16 10.68
N LYS A 79 8.47 0.21 10.17
CA LYS A 79 9.00 1.58 10.27
C LYS A 79 8.05 2.62 9.66
N TRP A 80 7.36 2.25 8.58
CA TRP A 80 6.41 3.11 7.90
C TRP A 80 4.95 2.85 8.33
N GLY A 81 4.69 1.99 9.32
CA GLY A 81 3.33 1.69 9.80
C GLY A 81 2.37 1.26 8.69
N LEU A 82 2.83 0.33 7.84
CA LEU A 82 2.08 -0.26 6.72
C LEU A 82 1.80 -1.74 6.95
#